data_AF-A0A8H6PW77-F1
#
_entry.id   AF-A0A8H6PW77-F1
#
_cell.length_a   1.000
_cell.length_b   1.000
_cell.length_c   1.000
_cell.angle_alpha   90.00
_cell.angle_beta   90.00
_cell.angle_gamma   90.00
#
_symmetry.space_group_name_H-M   'P 1'
#
loop_
_entity.id
_entity.type
_entity.pdbx_description
1 polymer ?
#
loop_
_entity_poly.entity_id
_entity_poly.type
_entity_poly.pdbx_seq_one_letter_code
_entity_poly.pdbx_strand_id
1 'polypeptide(L)'
;MAIEVVNLTEADIPEAIEVIQRGFADDPYFKWVFNPATFNKQRNYGSLEARCRWGINNAIFQVARERDGNDSSSRVLGVSCWLPPHPAAEPESWYSWAQSWLLSFRQFLNNVRHNGRGGLNARRYWIWKDRQREAQSQIWDDPRGYYFCNIVAVSPEAQGKGIGKKLFQAVTDRADEEGVKCYLESSKEVPNVEIYRRMGFEMAKAMECRDGEEVCMVCLFLGGLVKSLVINVACSCIAWSEIQSPSVEERQARSYCCGAAFTANAAIDMQRDFILELNFGNLRNMIMNKVGGQYEH
;
A
#
# COMPACT_ATOMS: atom_id res chain seq x y z
N MET A 1 -21.55 3.75 -16.21
CA MET A 1 -21.21 2.99 -14.99
C MET A 1 -20.17 3.76 -14.19
N ALA A 2 -20.60 4.69 -13.34
CA ALA A 2 -19.67 5.43 -12.48
C ALA A 2 -19.39 4.61 -11.22
N ILE A 3 -18.19 4.03 -11.12
CA ILE A 3 -17.78 3.31 -9.91
C ILE A 3 -17.42 4.31 -8.82
N GLU A 4 -18.06 4.17 -7.67
CA GLU A 4 -17.84 4.94 -6.46
C GLU A 4 -17.16 4.08 -5.39
N VAL A 5 -16.19 4.65 -4.68
CA VAL A 5 -15.51 4.00 -3.55
C VAL A 5 -15.91 4.73 -2.28
N VAL A 6 -16.50 4.00 -1.34
CA VAL A 6 -16.98 4.53 -0.06
C VAL A 6 -16.48 3.65 1.09
N ASN A 7 -16.48 4.19 2.30
CA ASN A 7 -16.20 3.39 3.49
C ASN A 7 -17.28 2.30 3.67
N LEU A 8 -16.84 1.12 4.10
CA LEU A 8 -17.70 -0.02 4.41
C LEU A 8 -18.60 0.30 5.60
N THR A 9 -19.90 0.03 5.47
CA THR A 9 -20.89 0.11 6.54
C THR A 9 -21.38 -1.28 6.94
N GLU A 10 -22.12 -1.40 8.05
CA GLU A 10 -22.66 -2.70 8.46
C GLU A 10 -23.58 -3.36 7.42
N ALA A 11 -24.32 -2.54 6.65
CA ALA A 11 -25.20 -3.02 5.59
C ALA A 11 -24.43 -3.71 4.44
N ASP A 12 -23.15 -3.39 4.26
CA ASP A 12 -22.32 -3.89 3.16
C ASP A 12 -21.62 -5.20 3.50
N ILE A 13 -21.57 -5.57 4.77
CA ILE A 13 -20.81 -6.72 5.27
C ILE A 13 -21.17 -8.01 4.51
N PRO A 14 -22.47 -8.36 4.30
CA PRO A 14 -22.80 -9.61 3.63
C PRO A 14 -22.22 -9.69 2.20
N GLU A 15 -22.40 -8.64 1.40
CA GLU A 15 -21.88 -8.59 0.02
C GLU A 15 -20.36 -8.48 -0.03
N ALA A 16 -19.76 -7.71 0.89
CA ALA A 16 -18.30 -7.59 0.98
C ALA A 16 -17.66 -8.95 1.29
N ILE A 17 -18.23 -9.73 2.20
CA ILE A 17 -17.76 -11.08 2.52
C ILE A 17 -17.91 -12.00 1.31
N GLU A 18 -19.02 -11.91 0.57
CA GLU A 18 -19.19 -12.69 -0.66
C GLU A 18 -18.07 -12.39 -1.66
N VAL A 19 -17.79 -11.11 -1.91
CA VAL A 19 -16.71 -10.69 -2.81
C VAL A 19 -15.35 -11.20 -2.33
N ILE A 20 -15.06 -11.11 -1.03
CA ILE A 20 -13.81 -11.64 -0.44
C ILE A 20 -13.74 -13.16 -0.64
N GLN A 21 -14.75 -13.92 -0.23
CA GLN A 21 -14.72 -15.38 -0.33
C GLN A 21 -14.57 -15.86 -1.77
N ARG A 22 -15.21 -15.18 -2.72
CA ARG A 22 -15.09 -15.49 -4.15
C ARG A 22 -13.73 -15.10 -4.70
N GLY A 23 -13.19 -13.94 -4.32
CA GLY A 23 -11.88 -13.46 -4.76
C GLY A 23 -10.72 -14.32 -4.27
N PHE A 24 -10.82 -14.86 -3.06
CA PHE A 24 -9.78 -15.70 -2.43
C PHE A 24 -9.99 -17.22 -2.59
N ALA A 25 -11.06 -17.66 -3.24
CA ALA A 25 -11.36 -19.10 -3.40
C ALA A 25 -10.21 -19.88 -4.06
N ASP A 26 -9.50 -19.24 -5.00
CA ASP A 26 -8.36 -19.80 -5.72
C ASP A 26 -7.00 -19.24 -5.30
N ASP A 27 -6.95 -18.52 -4.17
CA ASP A 27 -5.70 -17.97 -3.64
C ASP A 27 -4.78 -19.10 -3.11
N PRO A 28 -3.50 -19.16 -3.53
CA PRO A 28 -2.58 -20.20 -3.10
C PRO A 28 -2.37 -20.27 -1.58
N TYR A 29 -2.24 -19.11 -0.91
CA TYR A 29 -2.14 -19.07 0.54
C TYR A 29 -3.40 -19.58 1.22
N PHE A 30 -4.58 -19.19 0.73
CA PHE A 30 -5.85 -19.69 1.24
C PHE A 30 -5.95 -21.22 1.14
N LYS A 31 -5.62 -21.79 -0.03
CA LYS A 31 -5.61 -23.25 -0.25
C LYS A 31 -4.55 -23.97 0.59
N TRP A 32 -3.44 -23.31 0.87
CA TRP A 32 -2.39 -23.87 1.71
C TRP A 32 -2.76 -23.84 3.20
N VAL A 33 -3.36 -22.77 3.70
CA VAL A 33 -3.66 -22.61 5.14
C VAL A 33 -4.95 -23.31 5.57
N PHE A 34 -5.92 -23.49 4.66
CA PHE A 34 -7.17 -24.20 4.94
C PHE A 34 -7.18 -25.61 4.36
N ASN A 35 -7.57 -26.60 5.18
CA ASN A 35 -7.80 -27.95 4.69
C ASN A 35 -9.12 -28.01 3.90
N PRO A 36 -9.10 -28.38 2.60
CA PRO A 36 -10.28 -28.35 1.75
C PRO A 36 -11.38 -29.32 2.19
N ALA A 37 -11.03 -30.47 2.77
CA ALA A 37 -12.00 -31.48 3.21
C ALA A 37 -12.80 -31.05 4.44
N THR A 38 -12.28 -30.11 5.22
CA THR A 38 -12.91 -29.63 6.47
C THR A 38 -13.22 -28.13 6.44
N PHE A 39 -13.01 -27.47 5.30
CA PHE A 39 -13.26 -26.05 5.15
C PHE A 39 -14.75 -25.74 5.33
N ASN A 40 -15.05 -24.85 6.26
CA ASN A 40 -16.43 -24.45 6.55
C ASN A 40 -16.64 -22.99 6.14
N LYS A 41 -17.34 -22.79 5.01
CA LYS A 41 -17.63 -21.46 4.44
C LYS A 41 -18.43 -20.57 5.40
N GLN A 42 -19.36 -21.13 6.17
CA GLN A 42 -20.18 -20.37 7.13
C GLN A 42 -19.35 -19.92 8.35
N ARG A 43 -18.48 -20.78 8.87
CA ARG A 43 -17.54 -20.40 9.93
C ARG A 43 -16.57 -19.32 9.44
N ASN A 44 -16.08 -19.46 8.21
CA ASN A 44 -15.23 -18.45 7.57
C ASN A 44 -15.98 -17.11 7.41
N TYR A 45 -17.26 -17.14 7.02
CA TYR A 45 -18.13 -15.96 7.00
C TYR A 45 -18.15 -15.26 8.36
N GLY A 46 -18.44 -15.97 9.45
CA GLY A 46 -18.45 -15.38 10.80
C GLY A 46 -17.11 -14.77 11.21
N SER A 47 -16.00 -15.32 10.72
CA SER A 47 -14.66 -14.78 10.95
C SER A 47 -14.40 -13.50 10.16
N LEU A 48 -14.88 -13.44 8.91
CA LEU A 48 -14.76 -12.25 8.07
C LEU A 48 -15.70 -11.14 8.57
N GLU A 49 -16.91 -11.49 9.02
CA GLU A 49 -17.84 -10.56 9.66
C GLU A 49 -17.21 -9.90 10.89
N ALA A 50 -16.61 -10.68 11.78
CA ALA A 50 -15.91 -10.14 12.95
C ALA A 50 -14.78 -9.17 12.53
N ARG A 51 -14.05 -9.49 11.45
CA ARG A 51 -12.99 -8.65 10.88
C ARG A 51 -13.54 -7.37 10.24
N CYS A 52 -14.66 -7.43 9.52
CA CYS A 52 -15.34 -6.27 8.96
C CYS A 52 -15.80 -5.31 10.05
N ARG A 53 -16.49 -5.81 11.09
CA ARG A 53 -16.94 -4.99 12.22
C ARG A 53 -15.77 -4.34 12.98
N TRP A 54 -14.66 -5.06 13.14
CA TRP A 54 -13.44 -4.48 13.68
C TRP A 54 -12.87 -3.40 12.75
N GLY A 55 -12.78 -3.69 11.45
CA GLY A 55 -12.16 -2.78 10.48
C GLY A 55 -12.96 -1.50 10.21
N ILE A 56 -14.28 -1.48 10.38
CA ILE A 56 -15.09 -0.24 10.37
C ILE A 56 -14.51 0.83 11.32
N ASN A 57 -13.92 0.38 12.44
CA ASN A 57 -13.46 1.26 13.51
C ASN A 57 -11.94 1.40 13.60
N ASN A 58 -11.17 0.54 12.92
CA ASN A 58 -9.72 0.41 13.12
C ASN A 58 -8.92 0.37 11.80
N ALA A 59 -9.61 0.38 10.66
CA ALA A 59 -8.99 0.26 9.34
C ALA A 59 -9.64 1.24 8.35
N ILE A 60 -8.96 1.49 7.24
CA ILE A 60 -9.57 2.10 6.06
C ILE A 60 -10.20 0.96 5.26
N PHE A 61 -11.43 0.60 5.65
CA PHE A 61 -12.19 -0.48 5.01
C PHE A 61 -13.17 0.14 4.02
N GLN A 62 -13.00 -0.16 2.73
CA GLN A 62 -13.76 0.45 1.64
C GLN A 62 -14.42 -0.59 0.75
N VAL A 63 -15.55 -0.20 0.17
CA VAL A 63 -16.27 -0.94 -0.86
C VAL A 63 -16.36 -0.10 -2.12
N ALA A 64 -16.20 -0.75 -3.27
CA ALA A 64 -16.48 -0.17 -4.57
C ALA A 64 -17.86 -0.62 -5.04
N ARG A 65 -18.71 0.33 -5.42
CA ARG A 65 -20.05 0.05 -5.93
C ARG A 65 -20.31 0.78 -7.22
N GLU A 66 -21.34 0.35 -7.93
CA GLU A 66 -21.80 1.02 -9.12
C GLU A 66 -22.86 2.08 -8.79
N ARG A 67 -22.59 3.34 -9.10
CA ARG A 67 -23.61 4.37 -9.00
C ARG A 67 -24.60 4.20 -10.15
N ASP A 68 -25.75 3.63 -9.85
CA ASP A 68 -26.91 3.63 -10.74
C ASP A 68 -27.77 4.85 -10.43
N GLY A 69 -28.12 5.62 -11.46
CA GLY A 69 -28.78 6.93 -11.30
C GLY A 69 -30.19 6.88 -10.70
N ASN A 70 -30.75 5.69 -10.47
CA ASN A 70 -32.15 5.50 -10.05
C ASN A 70 -32.37 4.33 -9.06
N ASP A 71 -31.35 3.58 -8.63
CA ASP A 71 -31.55 2.41 -7.76
C ASP A 71 -30.80 2.53 -6.43
N SER A 72 -31.51 2.18 -5.35
CA SER A 72 -31.04 2.20 -3.96
C SER A 72 -30.24 0.95 -3.59
N SER A 73 -30.17 -0.05 -4.48
CA SER A 73 -29.44 -1.31 -4.28
C SER A 73 -28.14 -1.40 -5.10
N SER A 74 -27.25 -0.44 -4.89
CA SER A 74 -25.92 -0.48 -5.53
C SER A 74 -25.08 -1.64 -4.98
N ARG A 75 -24.95 -2.71 -5.78
CA ARG A 75 -24.19 -3.93 -5.47
C ARG A 75 -22.71 -3.64 -5.17
N VAL A 76 -22.13 -4.33 -4.19
CA VAL A 76 -20.69 -4.30 -3.93
C VAL A 76 -19.94 -5.08 -5.00
N LEU A 77 -19.04 -4.41 -5.71
CA LEU A 77 -18.24 -4.96 -6.81
C LEU A 77 -16.79 -5.24 -6.40
N GLY A 78 -16.31 -4.60 -5.35
CA GLY A 78 -14.95 -4.74 -4.86
C GLY A 78 -14.81 -4.25 -3.43
N VAL A 79 -13.75 -4.71 -2.77
CA VAL A 79 -13.50 -4.47 -1.36
C VAL A 79 -12.00 -4.26 -1.15
N SER A 80 -11.61 -3.28 -0.33
CA SER A 80 -10.24 -3.13 0.17
C SER A 80 -10.23 -2.85 1.66
N CYS A 81 -9.25 -3.38 2.38
CA CYS A 81 -9.03 -3.15 3.80
C CYS A 81 -7.56 -2.77 4.00
N TRP A 82 -7.32 -1.53 4.38
CA TRP A 82 -5.98 -1.02 4.67
C TRP A 82 -5.84 -0.72 6.15
N LEU A 83 -4.72 -1.14 6.74
CA LEU A 83 -4.34 -0.70 8.07
C LEU A 83 -3.56 0.61 7.94
N PRO A 84 -3.87 1.63 8.76
CA PRO A 84 -3.10 2.87 8.77
C PRO A 84 -1.67 2.61 9.26
N PRO A 85 -0.72 3.50 8.91
CA PRO A 85 0.62 3.43 9.46
C PRO A 85 0.57 3.53 10.99
N HIS A 86 1.33 2.66 11.65
CA HIS A 86 1.50 2.68 13.09
C HIS A 86 3.00 2.67 13.41
N PRO A 87 3.54 3.74 14.00
CA PRO A 87 4.94 3.80 14.41
C PRO A 87 5.27 2.70 15.40
N ALA A 88 6.39 2.00 15.22
CA ALA A 88 6.80 0.92 16.12
C ALA A 88 7.06 1.38 17.57
N ALA A 89 7.35 2.66 17.76
CA ALA A 89 7.58 3.27 19.07
C ALA A 89 6.28 3.69 19.78
N GLU A 90 5.17 3.78 19.06
CA GLU A 90 3.90 4.19 19.64
C GLU A 90 3.22 2.99 20.32
N PRO A 91 2.84 3.10 21.61
CA PRO A 91 2.13 2.02 22.26
C PRO A 91 0.70 1.90 21.71
N GLU A 92 0.14 0.70 21.74
CA GLU A 92 -1.27 0.50 21.41
C GLU A 92 -2.17 1.33 22.33
N SER A 93 -3.15 2.02 21.75
CA SER A 93 -4.17 2.72 22.52
C SER A 93 -5.09 1.74 23.24
N TRP A 94 -5.64 2.16 24.39
CA TRP A 94 -6.66 1.38 25.11
C TRP A 94 -7.85 1.00 24.21
N TYR A 95 -8.25 1.91 23.31
CA TYR A 95 -9.32 1.64 22.36
C TYR A 95 -8.96 0.51 21.39
N SER A 96 -7.77 0.56 20.78
CA SER A 96 -7.27 -0.49 19.87
C SER A 96 -7.17 -1.84 20.61
N TRP A 97 -6.62 -1.82 21.82
CA TRP A 97 -6.53 -3.00 22.69
C TRP A 97 -7.91 -3.62 22.95
N ALA A 98 -8.90 -2.80 23.35
CA ALA A 98 -10.26 -3.26 23.63
C ALA A 98 -10.95 -3.83 22.36
N GLN A 99 -10.73 -3.20 21.20
CA GLN A 99 -11.23 -3.69 19.91
C GLN A 99 -10.58 -5.03 19.53
N SER A 100 -9.29 -5.20 19.78
CA SER A 100 -8.56 -6.46 19.56
C SER A 100 -9.06 -7.58 20.48
N TRP A 101 -9.39 -7.26 21.74
CA TRP A 101 -10.05 -8.19 22.65
C TRP A 101 -11.45 -8.58 22.19
N LEU A 102 -12.26 -7.60 21.78
CA LEU A 102 -13.60 -7.86 21.26
C LEU A 102 -13.56 -8.72 19.99
N LEU A 103 -12.60 -8.47 19.09
CA LEU A 103 -12.35 -9.32 17.93
C LEU A 103 -12.00 -10.74 18.37
N SER A 104 -11.08 -10.89 19.33
CA SER A 104 -10.64 -12.20 19.84
C SER A 104 -11.79 -12.97 20.49
N PHE A 105 -12.66 -12.28 21.24
CA PHE A 105 -13.86 -12.85 21.83
C PHE A 105 -14.87 -13.30 20.77
N ARG A 106 -15.14 -12.48 19.74
CA ARG A 106 -15.99 -12.87 18.59
C ARG A 106 -15.44 -14.09 17.85
N GLN A 107 -14.12 -14.14 17.64
CA GLN A 107 -13.45 -15.29 17.03
C GLN A 107 -13.57 -16.55 17.89
N PHE A 108 -13.47 -16.41 19.20
CA PHE A 108 -13.67 -17.51 20.14
C PHE A 108 -15.11 -18.03 20.10
N LEU A 109 -16.12 -17.15 20.18
CA LEU A 109 -17.53 -17.55 20.07
C LEU A 109 -17.83 -18.24 18.73
N ASN A 110 -17.26 -17.73 17.63
CA ASN A 110 -17.38 -18.35 16.32
C ASN A 110 -16.76 -19.76 16.29
N ASN A 111 -15.61 -19.98 16.96
CA ASN A 111 -15.03 -21.32 17.09
C ASN A 111 -15.92 -22.26 17.89
N VAL A 112 -16.49 -21.79 19.01
CA VAL A 112 -17.41 -22.58 19.84
C VAL A 112 -18.66 -22.95 19.05
N ARG A 113 -19.28 -21.97 18.37
CA ARG A 113 -20.51 -22.19 17.57
C ARG A 113 -20.33 -23.24 16.47
N HIS A 114 -19.13 -23.33 15.89
CA HIS A 114 -18.82 -24.23 14.79
C HIS A 114 -17.96 -25.44 15.19
N ASN A 115 -17.79 -25.69 16.50
CA ASN A 115 -16.99 -26.78 17.05
C ASN A 115 -15.58 -26.88 16.45
N GLY A 116 -14.93 -25.74 16.19
CA GLY A 116 -13.57 -25.70 15.65
C GLY A 116 -13.27 -24.51 14.76
N ARG A 117 -12.15 -24.59 14.04
CA ARG A 117 -11.62 -23.48 13.22
C ARG A 117 -12.05 -23.53 11.75
N GLY A 118 -12.99 -24.42 11.39
CA GLY A 118 -13.53 -24.56 10.03
C GLY A 118 -12.47 -24.85 8.97
N GLY A 119 -11.56 -25.78 9.27
CA GLY A 119 -10.49 -26.22 8.36
C GLY A 119 -9.20 -25.41 8.43
N LEU A 120 -9.12 -24.33 9.22
CA LEU A 120 -7.86 -23.59 9.39
C LEU A 120 -6.78 -24.46 10.06
N ASN A 121 -5.67 -24.67 9.37
CA ASN A 121 -4.49 -25.32 9.94
C ASN A 121 -3.71 -24.30 10.79
N ALA A 122 -3.82 -24.44 12.12
CA ALA A 122 -3.18 -23.52 13.06
C ALA A 122 -1.65 -23.50 12.94
N ARG A 123 -1.02 -24.63 12.60
CA ARG A 123 0.44 -24.70 12.42
C ARG A 123 0.88 -23.86 11.22
N ARG A 124 0.20 -24.01 10.08
CA ARG A 124 0.47 -23.21 8.87
C ARG A 124 0.21 -21.73 9.07
N TYR A 125 -0.84 -21.38 9.82
CA TYR A 125 -1.11 -20.00 10.21
C TYR A 125 0.06 -19.38 10.99
N TRP A 126 0.61 -20.09 11.97
CA TRP A 126 1.74 -19.61 12.76
C TRP A 126 3.04 -19.56 11.95
N ILE A 127 3.30 -20.53 11.08
CA ILE A 127 4.42 -20.48 10.13
C ILE A 127 4.33 -19.19 9.30
N TRP A 128 3.17 -18.89 8.70
CA TRP A 128 3.00 -17.66 7.95
C TRP A 128 3.22 -16.41 8.81
N LYS A 129 2.72 -16.38 10.05
CA LYS A 129 2.93 -15.24 10.97
C LYS A 129 4.40 -15.00 11.32
N ASP A 130 5.16 -16.06 11.57
CA ASP A 130 6.58 -15.96 11.90
C ASP A 130 7.37 -15.49 10.68
N ARG A 131 7.10 -16.07 9.50
CA ARG A 131 7.74 -15.68 8.24
C ARG A 131 7.38 -14.24 7.84
N GLN A 132 6.13 -13.84 8.04
CA GLN A 132 5.64 -12.47 7.79
C GLN A 132 6.41 -11.48 8.66
N ARG A 133 6.53 -11.74 9.97
CA ARG A 133 7.27 -10.87 10.91
C ARG A 133 8.74 -10.75 10.50
N GLU A 134 9.38 -11.87 10.20
CA GLU A 134 10.78 -11.88 9.77
C GLU A 134 10.97 -11.08 8.47
N ALA A 135 10.13 -11.32 7.47
CA ALA A 135 10.19 -10.63 6.20
C ALA A 135 9.92 -9.13 6.33
N GLN A 136 8.90 -8.73 7.11
CA GLN A 136 8.60 -7.32 7.39
C GLN A 136 9.77 -6.65 8.09
N SER A 137 10.42 -7.29 9.08
CA SER A 137 11.58 -6.71 9.77
C SER A 137 12.78 -6.39 8.85
N GLN A 138 12.85 -7.03 7.68
CA GLN A 138 13.93 -6.82 6.70
C GLN A 138 13.62 -5.74 5.66
N ILE A 139 12.34 -5.41 5.45
CA ILE A 139 11.93 -4.49 4.38
C ILE A 139 11.16 -3.25 4.90
N TRP A 140 10.71 -3.28 6.15
CA TRP A 140 10.08 -2.13 6.80
C TRP A 140 11.16 -1.25 7.42
N ASP A 141 11.45 -0.15 6.73
CA ASP A 141 12.50 0.82 7.05
C ASP A 141 11.94 2.20 7.47
N ASP A 142 10.64 2.45 7.28
CA ASP A 142 10.01 3.71 7.70
C ASP A 142 9.54 3.64 9.16
N PRO A 143 10.12 4.45 10.08
CA PRO A 143 9.74 4.44 11.48
C PRO A 143 8.29 4.87 11.73
N ARG A 144 7.66 5.55 10.76
CA ARG A 144 6.23 5.93 10.83
C ARG A 144 5.30 4.76 10.55
N GLY A 145 5.82 3.68 9.95
CA GLY A 145 5.03 2.55 9.49
C GLY A 145 4.53 2.71 8.05
N TYR A 146 3.62 1.82 7.64
CA TYR A 146 3.13 1.72 6.27
C TYR A 146 1.61 1.67 6.24
N TYR A 147 1.01 2.23 5.19
CA TYR A 147 -0.33 1.83 4.80
C TYR A 147 -0.30 0.38 4.31
N PHE A 148 -0.86 -0.55 5.09
CA PHE A 148 -0.81 -1.97 4.77
C PHE A 148 -2.14 -2.47 4.19
N CYS A 149 -2.16 -2.81 2.90
CA CYS A 149 -3.29 -3.47 2.25
C CYS A 149 -3.43 -4.91 2.75
N ASN A 150 -4.30 -5.12 3.72
CA ASN A 150 -4.52 -6.42 4.35
C ASN A 150 -5.50 -7.30 3.56
N ILE A 151 -6.47 -6.69 2.87
CA ILE A 151 -7.44 -7.40 2.02
C ILE A 151 -7.69 -6.55 0.79
N VAL A 152 -7.66 -7.17 -0.39
CA VAL A 152 -8.27 -6.60 -1.60
C VAL A 152 -8.89 -7.71 -2.44
N ALA A 153 -10.13 -7.48 -2.87
CA ALA A 153 -10.85 -8.39 -3.75
C ALA A 153 -11.78 -7.61 -4.69
N VAL A 154 -11.95 -8.13 -5.91
CA VAL A 154 -12.91 -7.63 -6.89
C VAL A 154 -13.74 -8.81 -7.36
N SER A 155 -15.06 -8.62 -7.43
CA SER A 155 -15.99 -9.65 -7.90
C SER A 155 -15.55 -10.14 -9.29
N PRO A 156 -15.55 -11.46 -9.56
CA PRO A 156 -15.10 -11.99 -10.86
C PRO A 156 -15.76 -11.32 -12.07
N GLU A 157 -17.05 -10.97 -11.98
CA GLU A 157 -17.83 -10.32 -13.05
C GLU A 157 -17.47 -8.83 -13.25
N ALA A 158 -16.70 -8.27 -12.34
CA ALA A 158 -16.32 -6.86 -12.30
C ALA A 158 -14.81 -6.65 -12.53
N GLN A 159 -14.05 -7.73 -12.76
CA GLN A 159 -12.63 -7.66 -13.11
C GLN A 159 -12.41 -7.01 -14.48
N GLY A 160 -11.22 -6.44 -14.69
CA GLY A 160 -10.88 -5.72 -15.92
C GLY A 160 -11.51 -4.33 -16.07
N LYS A 161 -12.43 -3.93 -15.17
CA LYS A 161 -13.13 -2.63 -15.21
C LYS A 161 -12.45 -1.51 -14.42
N GLY A 162 -11.19 -1.69 -14.01
CA GLY A 162 -10.42 -0.69 -13.25
C GLY A 162 -10.82 -0.50 -11.78
N ILE A 163 -11.69 -1.35 -11.24
CA ILE A 163 -12.20 -1.25 -9.85
C ILE A 163 -11.08 -1.36 -8.82
N GLY A 164 -10.19 -2.36 -8.97
CA GLY A 164 -9.04 -2.53 -8.08
C GLY A 164 -8.14 -1.30 -8.05
N LYS A 165 -7.92 -0.66 -9.21
CA LYS A 165 -7.14 0.59 -9.30
C LYS A 165 -7.80 1.72 -8.50
N LYS A 166 -9.12 1.88 -8.60
CA LYS A 166 -9.86 2.88 -7.82
C LYS A 166 -9.79 2.64 -6.32
N LEU A 167 -9.91 1.38 -5.88
CA LEU A 167 -9.77 0.99 -4.47
C LEU A 167 -8.37 1.26 -3.92
N PHE A 168 -7.32 1.06 -4.73
CA PHE A 168 -5.95 1.42 -4.34
C PHE A 168 -5.77 2.94 -4.29
N GLN A 169 -6.18 3.66 -5.34
CA GLN A 169 -6.05 5.12 -5.45
C GLN A 169 -6.62 5.86 -4.23
N ALA A 170 -7.78 5.40 -3.72
CA ALA A 170 -8.41 5.98 -2.54
C ALA A 170 -7.53 5.99 -1.27
N VAL A 171 -6.51 5.13 -1.18
CA VAL A 171 -5.55 5.09 -0.07
C VAL A 171 -4.17 5.55 -0.50
N THR A 172 -3.71 5.19 -1.71
CA THR A 172 -2.38 5.58 -2.18
C THR A 172 -2.26 7.08 -2.45
N ASP A 173 -3.33 7.75 -2.90
CA ASP A 173 -3.29 9.22 -3.08
C ASP A 173 -3.12 9.93 -1.73
N ARG A 174 -3.80 9.44 -0.68
CA ARG A 174 -3.60 9.90 0.70
C ARG A 174 -2.18 9.59 1.21
N ALA A 175 -1.67 8.40 0.93
CA ALA A 175 -0.30 8.03 1.32
C ALA A 175 0.75 8.92 0.63
N ASP A 176 0.54 9.26 -0.65
CA ASP A 176 1.39 10.19 -1.39
C ASP A 176 1.34 11.61 -0.78
N GLU A 177 0.16 12.10 -0.39
CA GLU A 177 -0.03 13.39 0.29
C GLU A 177 0.66 13.44 1.66
N GLU A 178 0.55 12.37 2.45
CA GLU A 178 1.19 12.25 3.76
C GLU A 178 2.69 11.89 3.67
N GLY A 179 3.18 11.55 2.48
CA GLY A 179 4.55 11.09 2.25
C GLY A 179 4.88 9.79 2.98
N VAL A 180 3.89 8.90 3.14
CA VAL A 180 4.01 7.60 3.84
C VAL A 180 4.01 6.46 2.83
N LYS A 181 4.84 5.45 3.06
CA LYS A 181 4.94 4.28 2.17
C LYS A 181 3.72 3.36 2.30
N CYS A 182 3.41 2.65 1.22
CA CYS A 182 2.40 1.60 1.17
C CYS A 182 3.05 0.22 1.14
N TYR A 183 2.34 -0.78 1.63
CA TYR A 183 2.78 -2.17 1.67
C TYR A 183 1.62 -3.12 1.37
N LEU A 184 1.90 -4.23 0.68
CA LEU A 184 0.94 -5.32 0.47
C LEU A 184 1.64 -6.66 0.35
N GLU A 185 0.86 -7.72 0.54
CA GLU A 185 1.26 -9.11 0.38
C GLU A 185 0.35 -9.81 -0.64
N SER A 186 0.92 -10.67 -1.48
CA SER A 186 0.15 -11.46 -2.44
C SER A 186 0.74 -12.85 -2.61
N SER A 187 -0.10 -13.88 -2.52
CA SER A 187 0.32 -15.27 -2.70
C SER A 187 0.18 -15.79 -4.13
N LYS A 188 -0.26 -14.92 -5.06
CA LYS A 188 -0.52 -15.26 -6.45
C LYS A 188 0.31 -14.36 -7.36
N GLU A 189 1.32 -14.93 -8.01
CA GLU A 189 2.22 -14.16 -8.88
C GLU A 189 1.49 -13.64 -10.13
N VAL A 190 0.81 -14.52 -10.87
CA VAL A 190 0.07 -14.18 -12.09
C VAL A 190 -1.43 -14.11 -11.79
N PRO A 191 -2.13 -13.00 -12.11
CA PRO A 191 -1.65 -11.78 -12.76
C PRO A 191 -1.20 -10.65 -11.79
N ASN A 192 -1.19 -10.89 -10.48
CA ASN A 192 -1.18 -9.80 -9.50
C ASN A 192 0.13 -8.98 -9.50
N VAL A 193 1.29 -9.60 -9.73
CA VAL A 193 2.59 -8.90 -9.76
C VAL A 193 2.56 -7.74 -10.76
N GLU A 194 2.11 -8.00 -11.99
CA GLU A 194 2.05 -6.96 -13.03
C GLU A 194 0.95 -5.92 -12.74
N ILE A 195 -0.15 -6.34 -12.11
CA ILE A 195 -1.20 -5.42 -11.66
C ILE A 195 -0.65 -4.42 -10.64
N TYR A 196 0.06 -4.90 -9.61
CA TYR A 196 0.64 -4.06 -8.58
C TYR A 196 1.76 -3.17 -9.13
N ARG A 197 2.59 -3.71 -10.05
CA ARG A 197 3.62 -2.91 -10.76
C ARG A 197 3.01 -1.71 -11.48
N ARG A 198 1.91 -1.91 -12.20
CA ARG A 198 1.17 -0.80 -12.86
C ARG A 198 0.51 0.17 -11.89
N MET A 199 0.31 -0.23 -10.63
CA MET A 199 -0.17 0.62 -9.55
C MET A 199 0.98 1.33 -8.80
N GLY A 200 2.24 1.18 -9.23
CA GLY A 200 3.39 1.83 -8.61
C GLY A 200 3.97 1.08 -7.41
N PHE A 201 3.71 -0.23 -7.31
CA PHE A 201 4.32 -1.10 -6.31
C PHE A 201 5.48 -1.89 -6.92
N GLU A 202 6.53 -2.10 -6.16
CA GLU A 202 7.68 -2.91 -6.54
C GLU A 202 7.78 -4.12 -5.60
N MET A 203 8.10 -5.29 -6.17
CA MET A 203 8.32 -6.49 -5.37
C MET A 203 9.62 -6.34 -4.59
N ALA A 204 9.53 -6.28 -3.27
CA ALA A 204 10.67 -6.14 -2.37
C ALA A 204 11.24 -7.50 -1.94
N LYS A 205 10.38 -8.50 -1.77
CA LYS A 205 10.78 -9.82 -1.26
C LYS A 205 9.81 -10.92 -1.66
N ALA A 206 10.34 -12.11 -1.92
CA ALA A 206 9.55 -13.34 -1.95
C ALA A 206 9.74 -14.09 -0.61
N MET A 207 8.64 -14.43 0.03
CA MET A 207 8.60 -15.14 1.30
C MET A 207 8.12 -16.57 1.07
N GLU A 208 8.96 -17.53 1.44
CA GLU A 208 8.59 -18.94 1.48
C GLU A 208 7.96 -19.31 2.84
N CYS A 209 6.78 -19.93 2.79
CA CYS A 209 6.09 -20.56 3.92
C CYS A 209 6.07 -22.09 3.70
N ARG A 210 6.93 -22.82 4.42
CA ARG A 210 7.08 -24.28 4.27
C ARG A 210 6.50 -25.04 5.44
N ASP A 211 5.71 -26.08 5.14
CA ASP A 211 5.21 -27.07 6.11
C ASP A 211 5.45 -28.48 5.57
N GLY A 212 6.59 -29.08 5.94
CA GLY A 212 7.04 -30.34 5.35
C GLY A 212 7.43 -30.16 3.88
N GLU A 213 6.82 -30.96 2.99
CA GLU A 213 7.03 -30.88 1.55
C GLU A 213 6.17 -29.79 0.88
N GLU A 214 5.12 -29.30 1.55
CA GLU A 214 4.25 -28.27 1.00
C GLU A 214 4.83 -26.86 1.20
N VAL A 215 4.79 -26.06 0.14
CA VAL A 215 5.33 -24.71 0.09
C VAL A 215 4.27 -23.73 -0.43
N CYS A 216 4.13 -22.61 0.25
CA CYS A 216 3.38 -21.45 -0.22
C CYS A 216 4.32 -20.25 -0.37
N MET A 217 4.34 -19.65 -1.55
CA MET A 217 5.09 -18.42 -1.83
C MET A 217 4.18 -17.20 -1.64
N VAL A 218 4.71 -16.18 -0.99
CA VAL A 218 4.04 -14.89 -0.82
C VAL A 218 5.00 -13.78 -1.24
N CYS A 219 4.61 -12.98 -2.22
CA CYS A 219 5.35 -11.82 -2.67
C CYS A 219 4.95 -10.60 -1.84
N LEU A 220 5.94 -9.87 -1.37
CA LEU A 220 5.83 -8.66 -0.58
C LEU A 220 6.17 -7.47 -1.47
N PHE A 221 5.32 -6.46 -1.49
CA PHE A 221 5.51 -5.28 -2.32
C PHE A 221 5.49 -4.01 -1.49
N LEU A 222 6.36 -3.09 -1.87
CA LEU A 222 6.40 -1.73 -1.34
C LEU A 222 5.92 -0.77 -2.41
N GLY A 223 5.19 0.26 -2.01
CA GLY A 223 4.71 1.32 -2.90
C GLY A 223 4.81 2.68 -2.23
N GLY A 224 4.59 3.75 -3.01
CA GLY A 224 4.66 5.13 -2.55
C GLY A 224 6.02 5.80 -2.83
N LEU A 225 5.95 7.11 -3.07
CA LEU A 225 7.02 8.06 -3.46
C LEU A 225 7.35 8.24 -4.96
N VAL A 226 6.69 7.57 -5.91
CA VAL A 226 6.99 7.82 -7.33
C VAL A 226 6.53 9.21 -7.78
N LYS A 227 5.34 9.69 -7.33
CA LYS A 227 4.85 11.02 -7.74
C LYS A 227 5.59 12.17 -7.05
N SER A 228 5.90 12.03 -5.76
CA SER A 228 6.56 13.11 -4.99
C SER A 228 8.01 13.32 -5.43
N LEU A 229 8.72 12.26 -5.83
CA LEU A 229 10.09 12.40 -6.35
C LEU A 229 10.11 13.14 -7.70
N VAL A 230 9.16 12.84 -8.61
CA VAL A 230 9.07 13.52 -9.92
C VAL A 230 8.66 14.99 -9.76
N ILE A 231 7.73 15.31 -8.84
CA ILE A 231 7.33 16.70 -8.57
C ILE A 231 8.45 17.47 -7.86
N ASN A 232 9.16 16.87 -6.90
CA ASN A 232 10.28 17.55 -6.23
C ASN A 232 11.47 17.78 -7.17
N VAL A 233 11.76 16.86 -8.09
CA VAL A 233 12.77 17.09 -9.15
C VAL A 233 12.31 18.21 -10.09
N ALA A 234 11.03 18.25 -10.46
CA ALA A 234 10.49 19.33 -11.29
C ALA A 234 10.54 20.70 -10.58
N CYS A 235 10.12 20.79 -9.32
CA CYS A 235 10.13 22.04 -8.53
C CYS A 235 11.55 22.52 -8.20
N SER A 236 12.49 21.61 -7.91
CA SER A 236 13.89 21.99 -7.66
C SER A 236 14.59 22.46 -8.94
N CYS A 237 14.32 21.85 -10.10
CA CYS A 237 14.80 22.36 -11.39
C CYS A 237 14.25 23.76 -11.73
N ILE A 238 12.98 24.03 -11.43
CA ILE A 238 12.37 25.36 -11.62
C ILE A 238 13.05 26.38 -10.68
N ALA A 239 13.15 26.06 -9.39
CA ALA A 239 13.76 26.96 -8.40
C ALA A 239 15.26 27.21 -8.65
N TRP A 240 16.02 26.20 -9.11
CA TRP A 240 17.43 26.38 -9.46
C TRP A 240 17.63 27.30 -10.67
N SER A 241 16.72 27.24 -11.65
CA SER A 241 16.79 28.08 -12.85
C SER A 241 16.48 29.57 -12.56
N GLU A 242 15.65 29.84 -11.55
CA GLU A 242 15.29 31.20 -11.13
C GLU A 242 16.37 31.89 -10.28
N ILE A 243 17.19 31.13 -9.55
CA ILE A 243 18.20 31.68 -8.62
C ILE A 243 19.48 32.17 -9.33
N GLN A 244 19.75 31.75 -10.57
CA GLN A 244 21.02 32.04 -11.26
C GLN A 244 20.97 33.07 -12.41
N SER A 245 19.84 33.73 -12.70
CA SER A 245 19.71 34.54 -13.92
C SER A 245 19.35 36.02 -13.66
N PRO A 246 20.17 37.00 -14.07
CA PRO A 246 20.01 38.40 -13.67
C PRO A 246 19.07 39.26 -14.54
N SER A 247 18.33 38.71 -15.51
CA SER A 247 17.41 39.52 -16.32
C SER A 247 16.10 38.80 -16.71
N VAL A 248 15.05 39.59 -16.97
CA VAL A 248 13.68 39.13 -17.23
C VAL A 248 13.52 38.52 -18.63
N GLU A 249 14.33 38.94 -19.60
CA GLU A 249 14.25 38.45 -21.00
C GLU A 249 14.74 37.01 -21.18
N GLU A 250 15.70 36.54 -20.38
CA GLU A 250 16.17 35.14 -20.42
C GLU A 250 15.15 34.14 -19.84
N ARG A 251 14.22 34.60 -18.98
CA ARG A 251 13.15 33.74 -18.41
C ARG A 251 12.15 33.30 -19.48
N GLN A 252 11.82 34.19 -20.42
CA GLN A 252 10.83 33.89 -21.46
C GLN A 252 11.38 32.88 -22.48
N ALA A 253 12.65 32.98 -22.87
CA ALA A 253 13.25 32.05 -23.84
C ALA A 253 13.35 30.60 -23.31
N ARG A 254 13.58 30.40 -22.00
CA ARG A 254 13.72 29.05 -21.41
C ARG A 254 12.41 28.41 -20.96
N SER A 255 11.38 29.19 -20.64
CA SER A 255 10.05 28.63 -20.34
C SER A 255 9.47 27.86 -21.54
N TYR A 256 9.87 28.17 -22.77
CA TYR A 256 9.49 27.43 -23.97
C TYR A 256 10.33 26.16 -24.24
N CYS A 257 11.55 26.04 -23.69
CA CYS A 257 12.36 24.83 -23.83
C CYS A 257 11.92 23.70 -22.89
N CYS A 258 11.41 24.00 -21.69
CA CYS A 258 10.92 22.97 -20.77
C CYS A 258 9.59 22.34 -21.21
N GLY A 259 8.78 23.02 -22.02
CA GLY A 259 7.54 22.48 -22.58
C GLY A 259 7.75 21.41 -23.67
N ALA A 260 8.94 21.35 -24.28
CA ALA A 260 9.23 20.46 -25.41
C ALA A 260 9.79 19.08 -25.00
N ALA A 261 10.12 18.87 -23.72
CA ALA A 261 10.68 17.59 -23.24
C ALA A 261 9.62 16.49 -22.97
N PHE A 262 8.32 16.79 -23.10
CA PHE A 262 7.24 15.83 -22.79
C PHE A 262 6.58 15.17 -24.01
N THR A 263 7.11 15.37 -25.23
CA THR A 263 6.63 14.67 -26.43
C THR A 263 7.77 14.01 -27.22
N ALA A 264 8.49 13.08 -26.59
CA ALA A 264 9.31 12.11 -27.31
C ALA A 264 9.38 10.77 -26.55
N ASN A 265 8.73 9.75 -27.11
CA ASN A 265 8.96 8.35 -26.78
C ASN A 265 10.43 7.98 -27.04
N ALA A 266 11.10 7.34 -26.07
CA ALA A 266 12.21 6.43 -26.36
C ALA A 266 12.38 5.43 -25.22
N ALA A 267 12.17 4.16 -25.52
CA ALA A 267 12.67 3.03 -24.74
C ALA A 267 14.21 3.07 -24.71
N ILE A 268 14.82 2.93 -23.54
CA ILE A 268 16.23 2.52 -23.43
C ILE A 268 16.35 1.49 -22.31
N ASP A 269 16.76 0.30 -22.74
CA ASP A 269 17.21 -0.83 -21.94
C ASP A 269 18.76 -0.77 -21.83
N MET A 270 19.29 -1.46 -20.82
CA MET A 270 20.68 -1.91 -20.62
C MET A 270 21.78 -0.98 -20.04
N GLN A 271 22.29 -1.42 -18.88
CA GLN A 271 23.70 -1.61 -18.47
C GLN A 271 24.72 -0.45 -18.55
N ARG A 272 25.22 0.00 -17.39
CA ARG A 272 26.61 -0.16 -16.90
C ARG A 272 26.94 0.77 -15.72
N ASP A 273 27.82 0.26 -14.86
CA ASP A 273 28.45 0.91 -13.71
C ASP A 273 29.07 2.28 -14.01
N PHE A 274 28.90 3.24 -13.10
CA PHE A 274 29.92 4.25 -12.79
C PHE A 274 29.75 4.77 -11.36
N ILE A 275 30.75 4.48 -10.52
CA ILE A 275 31.01 5.13 -9.23
C ILE A 275 31.56 6.52 -9.52
N LEU A 276 30.99 7.56 -8.92
CA LEU A 276 31.63 8.87 -8.75
C LEU A 276 31.31 9.41 -7.36
N GLU A 277 32.31 9.34 -6.47
CA GLU A 277 32.41 10.17 -5.27
C GLU A 277 32.60 11.64 -5.69
N LEU A 278 31.84 12.56 -5.07
CA LEU A 278 32.13 13.98 -5.12
C LEU A 278 32.17 14.56 -3.71
N ASN A 279 33.38 14.94 -3.32
CA ASN A 279 33.78 15.66 -2.12
C ASN A 279 33.51 17.16 -2.33
N PHE A 280 32.77 17.82 -1.44
CA PHE A 280 32.64 19.29 -1.43
C PHE A 280 33.15 19.86 -0.10
N GLY A 281 34.38 20.38 -0.14
CA GLY A 281 34.98 21.18 0.92
C GLY A 281 34.55 22.65 0.85
N ASN A 282 34.17 23.17 2.03
CA ASN A 282 34.15 24.56 2.50
C ASN A 282 34.43 25.69 1.50
N LEU A 283 33.41 26.53 1.24
CA LEU A 283 33.57 27.95 0.91
C LEU A 283 32.61 28.78 1.78
N ARG A 284 33.15 29.38 2.85
CA ARG A 284 32.49 30.47 3.59
C ARG A 284 33.57 31.48 4.00
N ASN A 285 33.32 32.75 3.69
CA ASN A 285 34.04 33.97 4.09
C ASN A 285 35.14 34.49 3.15
N MET A 286 34.78 35.43 2.27
CA MET A 286 35.53 36.70 2.08
C MET A 286 34.82 37.59 1.05
N ILE A 287 33.98 38.53 1.50
CA ILE A 287 33.84 39.85 0.85
C ILE A 287 33.69 40.91 1.95
N MET A 288 34.84 41.52 2.24
CA MET A 288 35.12 42.92 2.58
C MET A 288 33.94 43.83 2.99
N ASN A 289 34.03 44.37 4.21
CA ASN A 289 33.51 45.70 4.51
C ASN A 289 34.63 46.62 5.01
N LYS A 290 34.43 47.89 4.70
CA LYS A 290 35.40 48.97 4.51
C LYS A 290 35.60 49.76 5.81
N VAL A 291 36.74 50.47 5.89
CA VAL A 291 37.01 51.74 6.61
C VAL A 291 37.65 51.68 8.01
N GLY A 292 38.82 52.35 8.08
CA GLY A 292 39.40 53.03 9.26
C GLY A 292 40.19 52.11 10.18
N GLY A 293 41.52 52.15 10.24
CA GLY A 293 42.39 53.30 10.34
C GLY A 293 43.13 53.21 11.69
N GLN A 294 44.44 53.48 11.66
CA GLN A 294 45.33 53.81 12.79
C GLN A 294 46.37 52.78 13.32
N TYR A 295 47.62 53.19 13.12
CA TYR A 295 48.84 53.16 13.95
C TYR A 295 49.64 51.86 14.17
N GLU A 296 50.81 51.84 13.50
CA GLU A 296 52.17 51.68 14.04
C GLU A 296 52.37 50.84 15.32
N HIS A 297 53.04 49.68 15.20
CA HIS A 297 54.47 49.50 15.46
C HIS A 297 54.96 48.12 15.01
#